data_AF-A0A1Q7ZR68-F1
#
_entry.id   AF-A0A1Q7ZR68-F1
#
_cell.length_a   1.000
_cell.length_b   1.000
_cell.length_c   1.000
_cell.angle_alpha   90.00
_cell.angle_beta   90.00
_cell.angle_gamma   90.00
#
_symmetry.space_group_name_H-M   'P 1'
#
loop_
_entity.id
_entity.type
_entity.pdbx_description
1 polymer ?
#
loop_
_entity_poly.entity_id
_entity_poly.type
_entity_poly.pdbx_seq_one_letter_code
_entity_poly.pdbx_strand_id
1 'polypeptide(L)' 'MAVICGFRFEVRPEDEVVVLEADHRTVHVCVDCLTLLTVHRRIHHMKVEKVIVEMAERRPVLAEVSIAE' A
#
# COMPACT_ATOMS: atom_id res chain seq x y z
N MET A 1 -6.27 7.19 -14.24
CA MET A 1 -5.03 6.43 -14.56
C MET A 1 -5.00 5.19 -13.69
N ALA A 2 -3.93 4.39 -13.70
CA ALA A 2 -3.78 3.26 -12.78
C ALA A 2 -2.59 3.52 -11.85
N VAL A 3 -2.74 3.14 -10.57
CA VAL A 3 -1.77 3.40 -9.51
C VAL A 3 -1.45 2.11 -8.76
N ILE A 4 -0.27 2.03 -8.15
CA ILE A 4 0.13 0.86 -7.38
C ILE A 4 -0.32 1.03 -5.93
N CYS A 5 -1.06 0.05 -5.41
CA CYS A 5 -1.37 -0.05 -3.99
C CYS A 5 -0.08 -0.36 -3.20
N GLY A 6 0.34 0.51 -2.29
CA GLY A 6 1.55 0.37 -1.48
C GLY A 6 1.52 -0.78 -0.47
N PHE A 7 0.37 -1.42 -0.25
CA PHE A 7 0.27 -2.56 0.67
C PHE A 7 0.59 -3.91 0.00
N ARG A 8 -0.04 -4.19 -1.14
CA ARG A 8 0.11 -5.46 -1.89
C ARG A 8 0.90 -5.34 -3.18
N PHE A 9 1.26 -4.12 -3.59
CA PHE A 9 1.93 -3.80 -4.85
C PHE A 9 1.12 -4.21 -6.10
N GLU A 10 -0.21 -4.21 -5.97
CA GLU A 10 -1.14 -4.48 -7.07
C GLU A 10 -1.50 -3.18 -7.80
N VAL A 11 -1.62 -3.24 -9.13
CA VAL A 11 -2.12 -2.13 -9.94
C VAL A 11 -3.63 -2.02 -9.75
N ARG A 12 -4.12 -0.82 -9.44
CA ARG A 12 -5.54 -0.54 -9.20
C ARG A 12 -5.99 0.72 -9.94
N PRO A 13 -7.29 0.81 -10.29
CA PRO A 13 -7.90 2.05 -10.77
C PRO A 13 -7.72 3.18 -9.74
N GLU A 14 -7.48 4.39 -10.23
CA GLU A 14 -7.22 5.56 -9.37
C GLU A 14 -8.43 5.95 -8.50
N ASP A 15 -9.65 5.67 -8.96
CA ASP A 15 -10.90 5.86 -8.22
C ASP A 15 -11.16 4.78 -7.15
N GLU A 16 -10.37 3.69 -7.15
CA GLU A 16 -10.43 2.63 -6.15
C GLU A 16 -9.35 2.75 -5.06
N VAL A 17 -8.59 3.83 -5.04
CA VAL A 17 -7.55 4.06 -4.04
C VAL A 17 -7.80 5.30 -3.18
N VAL A 18 -7.22 5.27 -1.98
CA VAL A 18 -7.12 6.41 -1.09
C VAL A 18 -5.65 6.74 -0.83
N VAL A 19 -5.37 8.01 -0.55
CA VAL A 19 -4.05 8.46 -0.10
C VAL A 19 -4.03 8.45 1.42
N LEU A 20 -3.05 7.75 2.00
CA LEU A 20 -2.75 7.81 3.42
C LEU A 20 -1.47 8.62 3.64
N GLU A 21 -1.44 9.43 4.68
CA GLU A 21 -0.30 10.28 5.04
C GLU A 21 0.16 10.02 6.48
N ALA A 22 1.47 9.88 6.66
CA ALA A 22 2.12 9.88 7.97
C ALA A 22 3.59 10.32 7.82
N ASP A 23 4.09 11.12 8.77
CA ASP A 23 5.50 11.57 8.80
C ASP A 23 5.98 12.17 7.46
N HIS A 24 5.17 13.05 6.85
CA HIS A 24 5.42 13.67 5.55
C HIS A 24 5.54 12.70 4.36
N ARG A 25 5.15 11.43 4.55
CA ARG A 25 5.13 10.40 3.52
C ARG A 25 3.70 10.07 3.15
N THR A 26 3.50 9.75 1.88
CA THR A 26 2.20 9.40 1.33
C THR A 26 2.26 8.03 0.66
N VAL A 27 1.17 7.27 0.78
CA VAL A 27 1.00 5.97 0.12
C VAL A 27 -0.41 5.85 -0.45
N HIS A 28 -0.51 5.28 -1.66
CA HIS A 28 -1.80 4.91 -2.24
C HIS A 28 -2.20 3.53 -1.73
N VAL A 29 -3.44 3.37 -1.27
CA VAL A 29 -3.96 2.09 -0.78
C VAL A 29 -5.34 1.86 -1.37
N CYS A 30 -5.58 0.68 -1.96
CA CYS A 30 -6.91 0.35 -2.47
C CYS A 30 -7.92 0.13 -1.34
N VAL A 31 -9.20 0.30 -1.64
CA VAL A 31 -10.32 0.12 -0.68
C VAL A 31 -10.30 -1.24 0.04
N ASP A 32 -9.91 -2.32 -0.65
CA ASP A 32 -9.79 -3.65 -0.06
C ASP A 32 -8.70 -3.68 1.02
N CYS A 33 -7.52 -3.13 0.71
CA CYS A 33 -6.39 -3.06 1.64
C CYS A 33 -6.65 -2.07 2.78
N LEU A 34 -7.37 -0.97 2.52
CA LEU A 34 -7.80 -0.02 3.54
C LEU A 34 -8.71 -0.68 4.57
N THR A 35 -9.63 -1.54 4.12
CA THR A 35 -10.51 -2.31 5.01
C THR A 35 -9.70 -3.19 5.95
N LEU A 36 -8.71 -3.94 5.42
CA LEU A 36 -7.81 -4.75 6.24
C LEU A 36 -7.03 -3.89 7.25
N LEU A 37 -6.43 -2.79 6.82
CA LEU A 37 -5.72 -1.87 7.72
C LEU A 37 -6.62 -1.35 8.84
N THR A 38 -7.86 -1.02 8.52
CA THR A 38 -8.85 -0.53 9.49
C THR A 38 -9.21 -1.59 10.52
N VAL A 39 -9.44 -2.83 10.07
CA VAL A 39 -9.70 -3.98 10.96
C VAL A 39 -8.50 -4.22 11.88
N HIS A 40 -7.29 -4.25 11.34
CA HIS A 40 -6.07 -4.46 12.13
C HIS A 40 -5.81 -3.32 13.11
N ARG A 41 -6.07 -2.07 12.73
CA ARG A 41 -6.02 -0.94 13.65
C ARG A 41 -6.99 -1.11 14.82
N ARG A 42 -8.22 -1.51 14.54
CA ARG A 42 -9.30 -1.57 15.53
C ARG A 42 -9.19 -2.79 16.46
N ILE A 43 -8.88 -3.96 15.90
CA ILE A 43 -8.91 -5.24 16.64
C ILE A 43 -7.53 -5.57 17.21
N HIS A 44 -6.47 -5.30 16.44
CA HIS A 44 -5.10 -5.67 16.80
C HIS A 44 -4.27 -4.49 17.31
N HIS A 45 -4.90 -3.31 17.49
CA HIS A 45 -4.25 -2.08 17.96
C HIS A 45 -2.99 -1.72 17.15
N MET A 46 -3.00 -2.06 15.87
CA MET A 46 -1.89 -1.76 14.96
C MET A 46 -1.75 -0.24 14.79
N LYS A 47 -0.51 0.25 14.92
CA LYS A 47 -0.16 1.66 14.67
C LYS A 47 -0.02 1.88 13.16
N VAL A 48 -1.11 2.28 12.52
CA VAL A 48 -1.19 2.46 11.06
C VAL A 48 -0.16 3.47 10.56
N GLU A 49 0.17 4.49 11.35
CA GLU A 49 1.16 5.51 11.01
C GLU A 49 2.54 4.88 10.76
N LYS A 50 2.96 3.91 11.59
CA LYS A 50 4.22 3.19 11.37
C LYS A 50 4.19 2.36 10.09
N VAL A 51 3.06 1.70 9.84
CA VAL A 51 2.87 0.88 8.65
C VAL A 51 2.91 1.74 7.38
N ILE A 52 2.34 2.95 7.39
CA ILE A 52 2.41 3.90 6.27
C ILE A 52 3.87 4.25 5.96
N VAL A 53 4.68 4.55 6.98
CA VAL A 53 6.11 4.84 6.80
C VAL A 53 6.84 3.63 6.20
N GLU A 54 6.59 2.42 6.72
CA GLU A 54 7.18 1.18 6.19
C GLU A 54 6.77 0.91 4.74
N MET A 55 5.51 1.14 4.37
CA MET A 55 5.02 1.01 2.99
C MET A 55 5.71 2.00 2.06
N ALA A 56 5.90 3.26 2.50
CA ALA A 56 6.57 4.29 1.72
C ALA A 56 8.07 3.98 1.49
N GLU A 57 8.70 3.24 2.41
CA GLU A 57 10.10 2.82 2.29
C GLU A 57 10.29 1.57 1.45
N ARG A 58 9.29 0.69 1.41
CA ARG A 58 9.34 -0.55 0.63
C ARG A 58 9.23 -0.23 -0.86
N ARG A 59 10.30 -0.53 -1.60
CA ARG A 59 10.21 -0.64 -3.06
C ARG A 59 9.53 -1.95 -3.43
N PRO A 60 8.62 -1.97 -4.42
CA PRO A 60 8.19 -3.23 -5.01
C PRO A 60 9.42 -3.96 -5.52
N VAL A 61 9.68 -5.16 -4.98
CA VAL A 61 10.60 -6.09 -5.62
C VAL A 61 9.86 -6.56 -6.86
N LEU A 62 10.06 -5.87 -7.98
CA LEU A 62 9.72 -6.42 -9.28
C LEU A 62 10.51 -7.72 -9.35
N ALA A 63 9.83 -8.87 -9.24
CA ALA A 63 10.44 -10.13 -9.61
C ALA A 63 10.95 -9.92 -11.04
N GLU A 64 12.27 -9.90 -11.20
CA GLU A 64 12.90 -9.83 -12.51
C GLU A 64 12.33 -10.99 -13.32
N VAL A 65 11.42 -10.69 -14.24
CA VAL A 65 11.03 -11.64 -15.26
C VAL A 65 12.27 -11.79 -16.12
N SER A 66 13.07 -12.79 -15.78
CA SER A 66 14.04 -13.40 -16.69
C SER A 66 13.24 -13.87 -17.90
N ILE A 67 13.10 -13.00 -18.90
CA ILE A 67 12.86 -13.41 -20.26
C ILE A 67 14.23 -13.88 -20.74
N ALA A 68 14.51 -15.16 -20.53
CA ALA A 68 15.54 -15.83 -21.30
C ALA A 68 15.00 -15.96 -22.73
N GLU A 69 15.53 -15.16 -23.65
CA GLU A 69 15.52 -15.44 -25.09
C GLU A 69 16.53 -16.54 -25.43
#